data_AF-A0A3M0XP40-F1
#
_entry.id   AF-A0A3M0XP40-F1
#
_cell.length_a   1.000
_cell.length_b   1.000
_cell.length_c   1.000
_cell.angle_alpha   90.00
_cell.angle_beta   90.00
_cell.angle_gamma   90.00
#
_symmetry.space_group_name_H-M   'P 1'
#
loop_
_entity.id
_entity.type
_entity.pdbx_description
1 polymer ?
#
loop_
_entity_poly.entity_id
_entity_poly.type
_entity_poly.pdbx_seq_one_letter_code
_entity_poly.pdbx_strand_id
1 'polypeptide(L)'
;PNLKNIAVLVDSKNVSAVETQAKPLARFARRRGIRILNVAVRNPSKARDELADLIPQAVTDMRKNDPSLDNSVFWITGSTSVFNEIATINAYADRVPVLSAVPEVVKAGGDSATLSVGISFQSNAHLAAIYGADVLSGQVRAGELKVGVVSPPDIAINFRKAREIGLRIPFSFFESATFIYDYDGKPVRYNGKSVAMQP
;
A
#
# COMPACT_ATOMS: atom_id res chain seq x y z
N PRO A 1 11.38 16.91 -1.51
CA PRO A 1 11.08 15.84 -0.54
C PRO A 1 12.40 15.22 -0.04
N ASN A 2 12.59 15.13 1.28
CA ASN A 2 13.86 14.74 1.92
C ASN A 2 13.90 13.25 2.33
N LEU A 3 13.07 12.42 1.69
CA LEU A 3 12.93 11.00 2.03
C LEU A 3 14.29 10.29 1.95
N LYS A 4 14.69 9.65 3.05
CA LYS A 4 15.97 8.96 3.21
C LYS A 4 15.84 7.46 3.11
N ASN A 5 14.78 6.88 3.69
CA ASN A 5 14.60 5.43 3.77
C ASN A 5 13.24 4.98 3.25
N ILE A 6 13.23 3.85 2.54
CA ILE A 6 12.03 3.08 2.25
C ILE A 6 12.32 1.64 2.67
N ALA A 7 11.55 1.12 3.63
CA ALA A 7 11.50 -0.31 3.88
C ALA A 7 10.39 -0.94 3.05
N VAL A 8 10.74 -1.84 2.15
CA VAL A 8 9.79 -2.53 1.27
C VAL A 8 9.41 -3.86 1.90
N LEU A 9 8.14 -4.01 2.26
CA LEU A 9 7.60 -5.24 2.82
C LEU A 9 7.05 -6.12 1.71
N VAL A 10 7.58 -7.34 1.61
CA VAL A 10 7.24 -8.26 0.52
C VAL A 10 7.34 -9.71 0.99
N ASP A 11 6.51 -10.57 0.43
CA ASP A 11 6.68 -12.01 0.52
C ASP A 11 7.69 -12.46 -0.53
N SER A 12 8.81 -13.03 -0.08
CA SER A 12 9.87 -13.50 -0.96
C SER A 12 9.43 -14.59 -1.95
N LYS A 13 8.33 -15.31 -1.64
CA LYS A 13 7.74 -16.33 -2.52
C LYS A 13 6.70 -15.75 -3.48
N ASN A 14 6.26 -14.51 -3.28
CA ASN A 14 5.39 -13.82 -4.23
C ASN A 14 6.22 -13.21 -5.36
N VAL A 15 6.57 -14.03 -6.34
CA VAL A 15 7.39 -13.65 -7.51
C VAL A 15 6.83 -12.41 -8.20
N SER A 16 5.50 -12.31 -8.36
CA SER A 16 4.85 -11.16 -8.98
C SER A 16 5.15 -9.86 -8.21
N ALA A 17 4.89 -9.83 -6.90
CA ALA A 17 5.16 -8.65 -6.08
C ALA A 17 6.66 -8.29 -6.06
N VAL A 18 7.54 -9.29 -6.03
CA VAL A 18 9.00 -9.08 -6.05
C VAL A 18 9.45 -8.43 -7.37
N GLU A 19 9.08 -9.00 -8.51
CA GLU A 19 9.56 -8.55 -9.82
C GLU A 19 8.89 -7.26 -10.29
N THR A 20 7.61 -7.07 -9.98
CA THR A 20 6.82 -5.95 -10.53
C THR A 20 6.68 -4.76 -9.59
N GLN A 21 6.85 -4.95 -8.27
CA GLN A 21 6.66 -3.88 -7.29
C GLN A 21 7.94 -3.59 -6.51
N ALA A 22 8.49 -4.59 -5.81
CA ALA A 22 9.62 -4.39 -4.91
C ALA A 22 10.91 -4.01 -5.65
N LYS A 23 11.32 -4.79 -6.67
CA LYS A 23 12.53 -4.53 -7.45
C LYS A 23 12.47 -3.21 -8.23
N PRO A 24 11.38 -2.87 -8.95
CA PRO A 24 11.29 -1.60 -9.67
C PRO A 24 11.32 -0.38 -8.74
N LEU A 25 10.59 -0.42 -7.63
CA LEU A 25 10.63 0.62 -6.60
C LEU A 25 12.04 0.80 -6.05
N ALA A 26 12.69 -0.30 -5.66
CA ALA A 26 14.04 -0.25 -5.11
C ALA A 26 15.05 0.33 -6.10
N ARG A 27 14.94 -0.04 -7.39
CA ARG A 27 15.80 0.48 -8.45
C ARG A 27 15.58 1.99 -8.65
N PHE A 28 14.33 2.44 -8.65
CA PHE A 28 13.97 3.85 -8.80
C PHE A 28 14.45 4.71 -7.62
N ALA A 29 14.29 4.21 -6.40
CA ALA A 29 14.66 4.88 -5.17
C ALA A 29 16.19 5.00 -5.02
N ARG A 30 16.94 3.93 -5.29
CA ARG A 30 18.41 3.93 -5.23
C ARG A 30 19.03 4.95 -6.18
N ARG A 31 18.47 5.10 -7.39
CA ARG A 31 18.91 6.15 -8.35
C ARG A 31 18.71 7.58 -7.84
N ARG A 32 17.90 7.77 -6.80
CA ARG A 32 17.65 9.06 -6.15
C ARG A 32 18.38 9.19 -4.81
N GLY A 33 19.29 8.28 -4.49
CA GLY A 33 20.02 8.28 -3.22
C GLY A 33 19.18 7.85 -2.01
N ILE A 34 17.98 7.30 -2.23
CA ILE A 34 17.12 6.82 -1.15
C ILE A 34 17.57 5.41 -0.77
N ARG A 35 17.80 5.17 0.51
CA ARG A 35 18.18 3.87 1.05
C ARG A 35 16.97 2.93 1.06
N ILE A 36 17.17 1.73 0.56
CA ILE A 36 16.16 0.66 0.56
C ILE A 36 16.52 -0.37 1.62
N LEU A 37 15.55 -0.68 2.48
CA LEU A 37 15.59 -1.84 3.36
C LEU A 37 14.63 -2.90 2.80
N ASN A 38 15.14 -4.10 2.55
CA ASN A 38 14.30 -5.19 2.08
C ASN A 38 13.77 -5.97 3.30
N VAL A 39 12.48 -5.78 3.61
CA VAL A 39 11.80 -6.47 4.70
C VAL A 39 11.02 -7.64 4.08
N ALA A 40 11.70 -8.76 3.89
CA ALA A 40 11.17 -9.90 3.16
C ALA A 40 10.70 -11.02 4.09
N VAL A 41 9.41 -11.32 4.07
CA VAL A 41 8.85 -12.53 4.71
C VAL A 41 9.27 -13.74 3.90
N ARG A 42 9.86 -14.74 4.58
CA ARG A 42 10.37 -15.97 3.96
C ARG A 42 9.38 -17.11 4.04
N ASN A 43 8.65 -17.21 5.14
CA ASN A 43 7.60 -18.18 5.34
C ASN A 43 6.24 -17.49 5.51
N PRO A 44 5.40 -17.49 4.47
CA PRO A 44 4.10 -16.80 4.49
C PRO A 44 3.17 -17.27 5.61
N SER A 45 3.28 -18.53 6.05
CA SER A 45 2.47 -19.05 7.17
C SER A 45 2.92 -18.58 8.55
N LYS A 46 4.12 -17.98 8.63
CA LYS A 46 4.69 -17.37 9.85
C LYS A 46 4.92 -15.86 9.69
N ALA A 47 4.21 -15.23 8.74
CA ALA A 47 4.41 -13.83 8.41
C ALA A 47 4.29 -12.91 9.64
N ARG A 48 3.34 -13.18 10.53
CA ARG A 48 3.17 -12.44 11.79
C ARG A 48 4.44 -12.43 12.64
N ASP A 49 4.98 -13.61 12.94
CA ASP A 49 6.17 -13.75 13.80
C ASP A 49 7.39 -13.12 13.13
N GLU A 50 7.58 -13.38 11.83
CA GLU A 50 8.69 -12.78 11.08
C GLU A 50 8.59 -11.24 11.05
N LEU A 51 7.40 -10.68 10.83
CA LEU A 51 7.22 -9.22 10.81
C LEU A 51 7.40 -8.60 12.19
N ALA A 52 7.04 -9.29 13.27
CA ALA A 52 7.28 -8.82 14.64
C ALA A 52 8.78 -8.62 14.93
N ASP A 53 9.65 -9.42 14.29
CA ASP A 53 11.11 -9.27 14.41
C ASP A 53 11.69 -8.29 13.37
N LEU A 54 11.22 -8.37 12.13
CA LEU A 54 11.80 -7.62 11.01
C LEU A 54 11.47 -6.12 11.06
N ILE A 55 10.29 -5.74 11.54
CA ILE A 55 9.85 -4.33 11.55
C ILE A 55 10.66 -3.50 12.57
N PRO A 56 10.83 -3.92 13.84
CA PRO A 56 11.69 -3.20 14.78
C PRO A 56 13.14 -3.06 14.31
N GLN A 57 13.66 -4.12 13.67
CA GLN A 57 15.01 -4.09 13.08
C GLN A 57 15.10 -3.04 11.96
N ALA A 58 14.10 -2.97 11.08
CA ALA A 58 14.03 -1.96 10.03
C ALA A 58 13.95 -0.53 10.61
N VAL A 59 13.16 -0.32 11.67
CA VAL A 59 13.10 0.98 12.38
C VAL A 59 14.48 1.34 12.93
N THR A 60 15.15 0.41 13.59
CA THR A 60 16.51 0.61 14.12
C THR A 60 17.49 0.99 13.01
N ASP A 61 17.40 0.34 11.86
CA ASP A 61 18.25 0.63 10.71
C ASP A 61 17.95 1.98 10.04
N MET A 62 16.69 2.42 10.03
CA MET A 62 16.28 3.75 9.56
C MET A 62 16.82 4.85 10.47
N ARG A 63 16.78 4.65 11.80
CA ARG A 63 17.28 5.65 12.77
C ARG A 63 18.76 6.00 12.60
N LYS A 64 19.55 5.11 11.98
CA LYS A 64 20.99 5.35 11.70
C LYS A 64 21.25 6.60 10.84
N ASN A 65 20.36 6.94 9.91
CA ASN A 65 20.48 8.13 9.05
C ASN A 65 19.25 9.06 9.15
N ASP A 66 18.22 8.67 9.89
CA ASP A 66 16.99 9.43 10.14
C ASP A 66 16.52 9.28 11.60
N PRO A 67 17.21 9.89 12.58
CA PRO A 67 16.92 9.65 14.00
C PRO A 67 15.49 9.99 14.43
N SER A 68 14.83 10.97 13.79
CA SER A 68 13.43 11.33 14.08
C SER A 68 12.40 10.51 13.30
N LEU A 69 12.84 9.72 12.32
CA LEU A 69 12.00 8.92 11.41
C LEU A 69 11.07 9.71 10.47
N ASP A 70 11.18 11.03 10.44
CA ASP A 70 10.32 11.89 9.61
C ASP A 70 10.57 11.74 8.10
N ASN A 71 11.70 11.14 7.72
CA ASN A 71 12.12 10.93 6.34
C ASN A 71 12.22 9.44 5.99
N SER A 72 11.40 8.61 6.65
CA SER A 72 11.37 7.18 6.45
C SER A 72 9.95 6.71 6.22
N VAL A 73 9.76 5.66 5.40
CA VAL A 73 8.45 5.05 5.18
C VAL A 73 8.55 3.53 5.11
N PHE A 74 7.49 2.86 5.55
CA PHE A 74 7.21 1.48 5.20
C PHE A 74 6.34 1.44 3.95
N TRP A 75 6.66 0.54 3.01
CA TRP A 75 5.93 0.35 1.76
C TRP A 75 5.48 -1.11 1.63
N ILE A 76 4.17 -1.34 1.75
CA ILE A 76 3.53 -2.64 1.61
C ILE A 76 3.27 -2.92 0.13
N THR A 77 3.73 -4.08 -0.34
CA THR A 77 3.46 -4.59 -1.70
C THR A 77 2.17 -5.42 -1.75
N GLY A 78 1.77 -5.88 -2.94
CA GLY A 78 0.66 -6.79 -3.18
C GLY A 78 0.83 -8.23 -2.65
N SER A 79 1.61 -8.41 -1.58
CA SER A 79 1.81 -9.70 -0.93
C SER A 79 0.76 -9.90 0.16
N THR A 80 -0.20 -10.80 -0.07
CA THR A 80 -1.31 -11.07 0.87
C THR A 80 -0.84 -11.44 2.28
N SER A 81 0.21 -12.27 2.39
CA SER A 81 0.83 -12.64 3.66
C SER A 81 1.39 -11.44 4.44
N VAL A 82 1.77 -10.36 3.75
CA VAL A 82 2.27 -9.14 4.38
C VAL A 82 1.11 -8.22 4.75
N PHE A 83 0.21 -7.92 3.82
CA PHE A 83 -0.82 -6.91 4.10
C PHE A 83 -1.94 -7.40 5.03
N ASN A 84 -2.14 -8.72 5.16
CA ASN A 84 -3.01 -9.28 6.20
C ASN A 84 -2.49 -8.98 7.62
N GLU A 85 -1.18 -8.72 7.76
CA GLU A 85 -0.50 -8.46 9.03
C GLU A 85 -0.36 -6.96 9.31
N ILE A 86 -1.26 -6.11 8.79
CA ILE A 86 -1.21 -4.66 8.99
C ILE A 86 -1.23 -4.25 10.47
N ALA A 87 -1.97 -5.00 11.31
CA ALA A 87 -2.01 -4.78 12.76
C ALA A 87 -0.63 -5.01 13.39
N THR A 88 0.02 -6.12 13.03
CA THR A 88 1.38 -6.46 13.45
C THR A 88 2.39 -5.41 12.99
N ILE A 89 2.32 -5.00 11.71
CA ILE A 89 3.20 -3.95 11.16
C ILE A 89 3.01 -2.65 11.95
N ASN A 90 1.78 -2.21 12.18
CA ASN A 90 1.48 -0.98 12.92
C ASN A 90 1.95 -1.03 14.38
N ALA A 91 1.90 -2.20 15.03
CA ALA A 91 2.35 -2.35 16.42
C ALA A 91 3.85 -2.10 16.59
N TYR A 92 4.65 -2.35 15.54
CA TYR A 92 6.11 -2.27 15.59
C TYR A 92 6.71 -1.14 14.73
N ALA A 93 5.89 -0.44 13.93
CA ALA A 93 6.36 0.60 13.01
C ALA A 93 6.77 1.91 13.70
N ASP A 94 6.55 2.05 15.01
CA ASP A 94 6.77 3.31 15.75
C ASP A 94 5.95 4.43 15.07
N ARG A 95 6.56 5.59 14.80
CA ARG A 95 5.96 6.70 14.05
C ARG A 95 6.18 6.66 12.54
N VAL A 96 6.84 5.63 12.01
CA VAL A 96 7.12 5.54 10.57
C VAL A 96 5.79 5.37 9.81
N PRO A 97 5.46 6.24 8.84
CA PRO A 97 4.27 6.07 8.02
C PRO A 97 4.27 4.72 7.28
N VAL A 98 3.17 3.98 7.41
CA VAL A 98 2.92 2.74 6.67
C VAL A 98 2.09 3.05 5.43
N LEU A 99 2.71 2.93 4.27
CA LEU A 99 2.10 3.17 2.96
C LEU A 99 1.88 1.84 2.22
N SER A 100 0.96 1.82 1.24
CA SER A 100 0.61 0.60 0.51
C SER A 100 0.45 0.81 -1.00
N ALA A 101 0.85 -0.19 -1.78
CA ALA A 101 0.50 -0.32 -3.20
C ALA A 101 -0.91 -0.88 -3.44
N VAL A 102 -1.60 -1.28 -2.37
CA VAL A 102 -2.92 -1.94 -2.39
C VAL A 102 -3.91 -1.08 -1.58
N PRO A 103 -4.93 -0.48 -2.21
CA PRO A 103 -5.91 0.37 -1.54
C PRO A 103 -6.67 -0.29 -0.40
N GLU A 104 -6.94 -1.59 -0.50
CA GLU A 104 -7.73 -2.37 0.47
C GLU A 104 -7.05 -2.48 1.85
N VAL A 105 -5.76 -2.19 1.92
CA VAL A 105 -5.01 -2.15 3.19
C VAL A 105 -5.32 -0.88 3.99
N VAL A 106 -5.86 0.15 3.31
CA VAL A 106 -6.39 1.35 3.96
C VAL A 106 -7.88 1.13 4.22
N LYS A 107 -8.21 0.90 5.48
CA LYS A 107 -9.55 0.53 5.92
C LYS A 107 -9.98 1.30 7.16
N ALA A 108 -11.24 1.14 7.53
CA ALA A 108 -11.78 1.73 8.74
C ALA A 108 -11.07 1.21 10.01
N GLY A 109 -11.01 2.04 11.05
CA GLY A 109 -10.39 1.69 12.33
C GLY A 109 -8.86 1.85 12.37
N GLY A 110 -8.22 1.17 13.33
CA GLY A 110 -6.79 1.32 13.65
C GLY A 110 -5.86 0.34 12.91
N ASP A 111 -6.38 -0.78 12.44
CA ASP A 111 -5.63 -1.79 11.69
C ASP A 111 -5.58 -1.41 10.20
N SER A 112 -5.02 -0.25 9.90
CA SER A 112 -5.01 0.33 8.56
C SER A 112 -3.62 0.83 8.20
N ALA A 113 -3.26 0.76 6.91
CA ALA A 113 -2.20 1.61 6.39
C ALA A 113 -2.65 3.09 6.45
N THR A 114 -1.69 4.01 6.46
CA THR A 114 -1.96 5.44 6.52
C THR A 114 -2.49 5.96 5.17
N LEU A 115 -1.85 5.53 4.09
CA LEU A 115 -2.18 5.95 2.74
C LEU A 115 -1.79 4.86 1.74
N SER A 116 -2.54 4.75 0.66
CA SER A 116 -2.18 3.90 -0.48
C SER A 116 -2.23 4.68 -1.78
N VAL A 117 -1.41 4.22 -2.73
CA VAL A 117 -1.53 4.59 -4.14
C VAL A 117 -1.36 3.32 -4.95
N GLY A 118 -2.40 2.90 -5.66
CA GLY A 118 -2.37 1.64 -6.39
C GLY A 118 -3.67 1.34 -7.10
N ILE A 119 -3.84 0.11 -7.55
CA ILE A 119 -5.06 -0.32 -8.23
C ILE A 119 -5.89 -1.12 -7.23
N SER A 120 -7.15 -0.72 -7.00
CA SER A 120 -8.05 -1.50 -6.17
C SER A 120 -8.42 -2.82 -6.85
N PHE A 121 -8.70 -3.84 -6.05
CA PHE A 121 -9.24 -5.11 -6.51
C PHE A 121 -10.54 -4.93 -7.27
N GLN A 122 -11.37 -3.96 -6.88
CA GLN A 122 -12.61 -3.63 -7.59
C GLN A 122 -12.32 -3.13 -9.01
N SER A 123 -11.45 -2.13 -9.18
CA SER A 123 -11.08 -1.60 -10.49
C SER A 123 -10.42 -2.67 -11.38
N ASN A 124 -9.56 -3.51 -10.80
CA ASN A 124 -8.94 -4.64 -11.51
C ASN A 124 -9.97 -5.71 -11.93
N ALA A 125 -10.91 -6.06 -11.04
CA ALA A 125 -11.97 -7.02 -11.32
C ALA A 125 -12.93 -6.51 -12.40
N HIS A 126 -13.21 -5.19 -12.41
CA HIS A 126 -14.06 -4.59 -13.44
C HIS A 126 -13.46 -4.75 -14.84
N LEU A 127 -12.16 -4.47 -14.99
CA LEU A 127 -11.45 -4.70 -16.26
C LEU A 127 -11.45 -6.19 -16.66
N ALA A 128 -11.21 -7.09 -15.70
CA ALA A 128 -11.27 -8.53 -15.96
C ALA A 128 -12.67 -8.99 -16.38
N ALA A 129 -13.73 -8.41 -15.83
CA ALA A 129 -15.11 -8.72 -16.18
C ALA A 129 -15.46 -8.29 -17.62
N ILE A 130 -14.96 -7.14 -18.07
CA ILE A 130 -15.10 -6.68 -19.46
C ILE A 130 -14.45 -7.71 -20.40
N TYR A 131 -13.21 -8.12 -20.12
CA TYR A 131 -12.53 -9.16 -20.90
C TYR A 131 -13.29 -10.49 -20.88
N GLY A 132 -13.84 -10.88 -19.73
CA GLY A 132 -14.68 -12.06 -19.61
C GLY A 132 -15.92 -12.00 -20.52
N ALA A 133 -16.60 -10.86 -20.56
CA ALA A 133 -17.78 -10.65 -21.39
C ALA A 133 -17.46 -10.74 -22.89
N ASP A 134 -16.37 -10.13 -23.34
CA ASP A 134 -15.96 -10.13 -24.75
C ASP A 134 -15.59 -11.55 -25.22
N VAL A 135 -14.91 -12.32 -24.36
CA VAL A 135 -14.56 -13.72 -24.66
C VAL A 135 -15.80 -14.61 -24.67
N LEU A 136 -16.68 -14.50 -23.67
CA LEU A 136 -17.87 -15.34 -23.56
C LEU A 136 -18.90 -15.06 -24.66
N SER A 137 -18.96 -13.81 -25.15
CA SER A 137 -19.80 -13.43 -26.29
C SER A 137 -19.20 -13.79 -27.65
N GLY A 138 -17.98 -14.34 -27.67
CA GLY A 138 -17.27 -14.72 -28.90
C GLY A 138 -16.76 -13.54 -29.73
N GLN A 139 -16.72 -12.33 -29.16
CA GLN A 139 -16.22 -11.13 -29.84
C GLN A 139 -14.70 -11.17 -30.03
N VAL A 140 -13.97 -11.80 -29.10
CA VAL A 140 -12.50 -11.87 -29.12
C VAL A 140 -11.99 -13.18 -28.50
N ARG A 141 -10.84 -13.67 -28.96
CA ARG A 141 -10.15 -14.79 -28.30
C ARG A 141 -9.23 -14.29 -27.20
N ALA A 142 -9.12 -15.05 -26.10
CA ALA A 142 -8.31 -14.64 -24.95
C ALA A 142 -6.85 -14.28 -25.30
N GLY A 143 -6.23 -15.00 -26.24
CA GLY A 143 -4.85 -14.74 -26.68
C GLY A 143 -4.67 -13.48 -27.54
N GLU A 144 -5.75 -12.83 -27.96
CA GLU A 144 -5.75 -11.60 -28.77
C GLU A 144 -5.97 -10.35 -27.91
N LEU A 145 -6.40 -10.53 -26.66
CA LEU A 145 -6.60 -9.43 -25.72
C LEU A 145 -5.25 -8.81 -25.36
N LYS A 146 -5.15 -7.50 -25.57
CA LYS A 146 -4.03 -6.72 -25.04
C LYS A 146 -4.11 -6.70 -23.51
N VAL A 147 -2.96 -6.77 -22.85
CA VAL A 147 -2.87 -6.58 -21.39
C VAL A 147 -3.29 -5.15 -21.05
N GLY A 148 -4.45 -5.01 -20.42
CA GLY A 148 -4.96 -3.71 -20.00
C GLY A 148 -4.19 -3.14 -18.81
N VAL A 149 -4.17 -1.81 -18.75
CA VAL A 149 -3.59 -1.05 -17.63
C VAL A 149 -4.70 -0.21 -17.03
N VAL A 150 -4.91 -0.36 -15.72
CA VAL A 150 -5.86 0.48 -14.99
C VAL A 150 -5.21 1.82 -14.64
N SER A 151 -5.85 2.92 -15.02
CA SER A 151 -5.39 4.29 -14.79
C SER A 151 -6.59 5.24 -14.74
N PRO A 152 -6.59 6.29 -13.88
CA PRO A 152 -5.58 6.62 -12.87
C PRO A 152 -5.56 5.62 -11.69
N PRO A 153 -4.51 5.61 -10.84
CA PRO A 153 -4.52 4.79 -9.64
C PRO A 153 -5.53 5.30 -8.60
N ASP A 154 -6.05 4.37 -7.82
CA ASP A 154 -6.84 4.65 -6.64
C ASP A 154 -5.95 5.13 -5.49
N ILE A 155 -6.39 6.21 -4.85
CA ILE A 155 -5.76 6.75 -3.63
C ILE A 155 -6.73 6.52 -2.47
N ALA A 156 -6.22 5.92 -1.39
CA ALA A 156 -6.96 5.76 -0.14
C ALA A 156 -6.18 6.40 1.01
N ILE A 157 -6.89 7.11 1.90
CA ILE A 157 -6.29 7.85 3.03
C ILE A 157 -7.04 7.52 4.31
N ASN A 158 -6.32 7.19 5.38
CA ASN A 158 -6.87 7.08 6.73
C ASN A 158 -6.31 8.22 7.61
N PHE A 159 -7.14 9.23 7.87
CA PHE A 159 -6.75 10.41 8.64
C PHE A 159 -6.55 10.14 10.12
N ARG A 160 -7.20 9.11 10.68
CA ARG A 160 -6.91 8.64 12.04
C ARG A 160 -5.45 8.21 12.15
N LYS A 161 -4.98 7.34 11.25
CA LYS A 161 -3.58 6.89 11.20
C LYS A 161 -2.61 8.04 10.93
N ALA A 162 -2.95 8.93 10.00
CA ALA A 162 -2.12 10.09 9.70
C ALA A 162 -1.95 11.00 10.95
N ARG A 163 -3.03 11.21 11.71
CA ARG A 163 -3.01 11.99 12.96
C ARG A 163 -2.15 11.34 14.05
N GLU A 164 -2.24 10.03 14.23
CA GLU A 164 -1.47 9.28 15.23
C GLU A 164 0.05 9.48 15.09
N ILE A 165 0.54 9.63 13.86
CA ILE A 165 1.97 9.82 13.55
C ILE A 165 2.34 11.26 13.19
N GLY A 166 1.39 12.20 13.25
CA GLY A 166 1.61 13.61 12.88
C GLY A 166 1.85 13.87 11.39
N LEU A 167 1.48 12.93 10.50
CA LEU A 167 1.64 13.06 9.06
C LEU A 167 0.64 14.07 8.49
N ARG A 168 1.15 15.05 7.73
CA ARG A 168 0.34 16.01 6.99
C ARG A 168 0.14 15.52 5.55
N ILE A 169 -1.12 15.35 5.15
CA ILE A 169 -1.45 14.95 3.79
C ILE A 169 -1.59 16.19 2.90
N PRO A 170 -0.89 16.26 1.75
CA PRO A 170 -1.06 17.36 0.81
C PRO A 170 -2.49 17.44 0.27
N PHE A 171 -3.01 18.65 0.06
CA PHE A 171 -4.37 18.87 -0.47
C PHE A 171 -4.62 18.13 -1.79
N SER A 172 -3.65 18.08 -2.69
CA SER A 172 -3.79 17.39 -3.98
C SER A 172 -4.05 15.87 -3.84
N PHE A 173 -3.48 15.23 -2.82
CA PHE A 173 -3.75 13.82 -2.52
C PHE A 173 -5.17 13.64 -1.97
N PHE A 174 -5.61 14.55 -1.10
CA PHE A 174 -6.97 14.53 -0.54
C PHE A 174 -8.04 14.73 -1.63
N GLU A 175 -7.83 15.69 -2.54
CA GLU A 175 -8.75 15.97 -3.64
C GLU A 175 -8.87 14.77 -4.58
N SER A 176 -7.75 14.11 -4.88
CA SER A 176 -7.67 12.95 -5.78
C SER A 176 -8.04 11.62 -5.12
N ALA A 177 -8.31 11.59 -3.81
CA ALA A 177 -8.57 10.36 -3.09
C ALA A 177 -9.92 9.73 -3.46
N THR A 178 -9.87 8.47 -3.88
CA THR A 178 -11.04 7.61 -4.12
C THR A 178 -11.69 7.20 -2.79
N PHE A 179 -10.88 6.93 -1.76
CA PHE A 179 -11.33 6.48 -0.44
C PHE A 179 -10.77 7.37 0.65
N ILE A 180 -11.63 7.83 1.56
CA ILE A 180 -11.23 8.65 2.69
C ILE A 180 -11.90 8.12 3.95
N TYR A 181 -11.07 7.85 4.96
CA TYR A 181 -11.49 7.58 6.32
C TYR A 181 -11.12 8.78 7.20
N ASP A 182 -12.07 9.27 7.98
CA ASP A 182 -11.93 10.44 8.84
C ASP A 182 -11.00 10.22 10.04
N TYR A 183 -10.96 11.20 10.95
CA TYR A 183 -10.15 11.15 12.16
C TYR A 183 -10.62 10.11 13.19
N ASP A 184 -11.85 9.63 13.10
CA ASP A 184 -12.36 8.52 13.92
C ASP A 184 -12.08 7.16 13.24
N GLY A 185 -11.66 7.20 11.98
CA GLY A 185 -11.42 6.03 11.13
C GLY A 185 -12.70 5.53 10.46
N LYS A 186 -13.73 6.38 10.31
CA LYS A 186 -14.98 6.04 9.62
C LYS A 186 -14.90 6.45 8.14
N PRO A 187 -15.51 5.69 7.22
CA PRO A 187 -15.52 6.06 5.80
C PRO A 187 -16.37 7.33 5.59
N VAL A 188 -15.78 8.34 4.97
CA VAL A 188 -16.46 9.59 4.58
C VAL A 188 -16.43 9.83 3.08
N ARG A 189 -15.53 9.16 2.37
CA ARG A 189 -15.56 9.01 0.91
C ARG A 189 -15.29 7.57 0.53
N TYR A 190 -16.10 7.02 -0.34
CA TYR A 190 -15.95 5.65 -0.84
C TYR A 190 -16.26 5.61 -2.33
N ASN A 191 -15.35 5.04 -3.14
CA ASN A 191 -15.48 5.04 -4.60
C ASN A 191 -15.74 6.43 -5.20
N GLY A 192 -15.03 7.44 -4.69
CA GLY A 192 -15.15 8.83 -5.16
C GLY A 192 -16.43 9.56 -4.72
N LYS A 193 -17.32 8.91 -3.97
CA LYS A 193 -18.59 9.48 -3.49
C LYS A 193 -18.52 9.81 -2.00
N SER A 194 -19.06 10.95 -1.61
CA SER A 194 -19.25 11.28 -0.18
C SER A 194 -20.21 10.27 0.46
N VAL A 195 -19.86 9.80 1.65
CA VAL A 195 -20.65 8.82 2.43
C VAL A 195 -21.64 9.52 3.37
N ALA A 196 -21.64 10.86 3.41
CA ALA A 196 -22.58 11.64 4.20
C ALA A 196 -24.03 11.45 3.72
N MET A 197 -24.81 10.75 4.55
CA MET A 197 -26.26 10.49 4.47
C MET A 197 -26.74 9.66 3.27
N GLN A 198 -26.56 8.33 3.35
CA GLN A 198 -27.66 7.45 2.97
C GLN A 198 -28.68 7.50 4.12
N PRO A 199 -29.95 7.90 3.87
CA PRO A 199 -31.00 7.84 4.88
C PRO A 199 -31.25 6.40 5.36
#